data_AF-A0A0G1WME1-F1
#
_entry.id   AF-A0A0G1WME1-F1
#
_cell.length_a   1.000
_cell.length_b   1.000
_cell.length_c   1.000
_cell.angle_alpha   90.00
_cell.angle_beta   90.00
_cell.angle_gamma   90.00
#
_symmetry.space_group_name_H-M   'P 1'
#
loop_
_entity.id
_entity.type
_entity.pdbx_description
1 polymer ?
#
loop_
_entity_poly.entity_id
_entity_poly.type
_entity_poly.pdbx_seq_one_letter_code
_entity_poly.pdbx_strand_id
1 'polypeptide(L)'
;MAKKFQSFLKDRTAWRLLSKTVFATLILFWAWRTNFGFWPTAIFITVLLYDYFSLPEERKFLRASFWLLPLAAYLGLAFVNLPVFGPLTLFLFALLFFLVLGLAALFFQDRFVFYNVLNTGLLIMILMPIFYLIRPTTLFGWLLAVFALTFFIWRECFRFFGLPGRRLSIAAFVLAFLAAELAVGLMFLPIGFMNAAAFLVLILLLTRDGIATYFKGVLNLSFLFRQLTFFVFFAILILATARWSVY
;
A
#
# COMPACT_ATOMS: atom_id res chain seq x y z
N MET A 1 -3.33 -25.09 -14.86
CA MET A 1 -3.86 -24.25 -13.76
C MET A 1 -4.75 -25.01 -12.79
N ALA A 2 -5.70 -25.85 -13.23
CA ALA A 2 -6.60 -26.60 -12.34
C ALA A 2 -5.89 -27.49 -11.28
N LYS A 3 -4.79 -28.18 -11.65
CA LYS A 3 -4.00 -29.00 -10.69
C LYS A 3 -3.29 -28.17 -9.60
N LYS A 4 -2.87 -26.94 -9.90
CA LYS A 4 -2.30 -26.01 -8.90
C LYS A 4 -3.37 -25.43 -7.97
N PHE A 5 -4.60 -25.28 -8.46
CA PHE A 5 -5.73 -24.85 -7.63
C PHE A 5 -6.19 -25.98 -6.69
N GLN A 6 -6.17 -27.23 -7.16
CA GLN A 6 -6.43 -28.41 -6.32
C GLN A 6 -5.34 -28.63 -5.25
N SER A 7 -4.07 -28.33 -5.54
CA SER A 7 -3.01 -28.36 -4.51
C SER A 7 -3.17 -27.23 -3.48
N PHE A 8 -3.59 -26.04 -3.92
CA PHE A 8 -3.90 -24.91 -3.03
C PHE A 8 -5.04 -25.23 -2.05
N LEU A 9 -6.05 -26.00 -2.50
CA LEU A 9 -7.15 -26.48 -1.67
C LEU A 9 -6.75 -27.61 -0.70
N LYS A 10 -5.58 -28.24 -0.88
CA LYS A 10 -5.07 -29.28 0.04
C LYS A 10 -4.11 -28.72 1.10
N ASP A 11 -3.57 -27.53 0.91
CA ASP A 11 -2.63 -26.92 1.85
C ASP A 11 -3.36 -26.35 3.07
N ARG A 12 -3.17 -26.99 4.23
CA ARG A 12 -3.73 -26.58 5.52
C ARG A 12 -3.34 -25.13 5.88
N THR A 13 -2.17 -24.69 5.43
CA THR A 13 -1.66 -23.33 5.63
C THR A 13 -2.44 -22.31 4.81
N ALA A 14 -2.76 -22.61 3.54
CA ALA A 14 -3.51 -21.71 2.68
C ALA A 14 -4.93 -21.47 3.24
N TRP A 15 -5.60 -22.54 3.66
CA TRP A 15 -6.93 -22.45 4.28
C TRP A 15 -6.92 -21.63 5.58
N ARG A 16 -5.91 -21.82 6.42
CA ARG A 16 -5.77 -21.05 7.67
C ARG A 16 -5.58 -19.56 7.41
N LEU A 17 -4.82 -19.19 6.38
CA LEU A 17 -4.61 -17.79 6.00
C LEU A 17 -5.91 -17.20 5.43
N LEU A 18 -6.56 -17.92 4.52
CA LEU A 18 -7.80 -17.51 3.89
C LEU A 18 -8.91 -17.32 4.93
N SER A 19 -9.05 -18.22 5.90
CA SER A 19 -10.03 -18.09 6.98
C SER A 19 -9.79 -16.86 7.85
N LYS A 20 -8.52 -16.56 8.19
CA LYS A 20 -8.16 -15.34 8.94
C LYS A 20 -8.51 -14.08 8.15
N THR A 21 -8.18 -14.05 6.86
CA THR A 21 -8.51 -12.94 5.98
C THR A 21 -10.00 -12.72 5.88
N VAL A 22 -10.77 -13.76 5.57
CA VAL A 22 -12.24 -13.66 5.45
C VAL A 22 -12.86 -13.18 6.77
N PHE A 23 -12.40 -13.72 7.90
CA PHE A 23 -12.88 -13.32 9.21
C PHE A 23 -12.59 -11.84 9.52
N ALA A 24 -11.35 -11.38 9.26
CA ALA A 24 -10.98 -9.98 9.42
C ALA A 24 -11.80 -9.05 8.50
N THR A 25 -12.03 -9.45 7.25
CA THR A 25 -12.86 -8.68 6.29
C THR A 25 -14.32 -8.63 6.72
N LEU A 26 -14.89 -9.71 7.24
CA LEU A 26 -16.26 -9.75 7.74
C LEU A 26 -16.46 -8.83 8.95
N ILE A 27 -15.50 -8.80 9.87
CA ILE A 27 -15.54 -7.89 11.02
C ILE A 27 -15.41 -6.44 10.55
N LEU A 28 -14.50 -6.16 9.61
CA LEU A 28 -14.37 -4.83 9.03
C LEU A 28 -15.65 -4.37 8.33
N PHE A 29 -16.32 -5.27 7.58
CA PHE A 29 -17.62 -5.00 6.97
C PHE A 29 -18.69 -4.70 8.02
N TRP A 30 -18.72 -5.45 9.12
CA TRP A 30 -19.64 -5.19 10.23
C TRP A 30 -19.37 -3.84 10.92
N ALA A 31 -18.09 -3.51 11.12
CA ALA A 31 -17.70 -2.19 11.64
C ALA A 31 -18.13 -1.06 10.71
N TRP A 32 -17.95 -1.22 9.40
CA TRP A 32 -18.42 -0.25 8.41
C TRP A 32 -19.94 -0.07 8.43
N ARG A 33 -20.71 -1.16 8.48
CA ARG A 33 -22.19 -1.10 8.52
C ARG A 33 -22.75 -0.44 9.77
N THR A 34 -21.99 -0.40 10.85
CA THR A 34 -22.36 0.23 12.12
C THR A 34 -21.74 1.62 12.29
N ASN A 35 -21.22 2.23 11.21
CA ASN A 35 -20.51 3.51 11.23
C ASN A 35 -19.36 3.54 12.25
N PHE A 36 -18.59 2.46 12.31
CA PHE A 36 -17.47 2.26 13.24
C PHE A 36 -17.88 2.38 14.72
N GLY A 37 -18.99 1.72 15.08
CA GLY A 37 -19.40 1.59 16.48
C GLY A 37 -18.28 1.04 17.37
N PHE A 38 -18.32 1.38 18.66
CA PHE A 38 -17.29 0.99 19.63
C PHE A 38 -17.04 -0.53 19.66
N TRP A 39 -18.11 -1.33 19.71
CA TRP A 39 -18.00 -2.80 19.83
C TRP A 39 -17.38 -3.48 18.60
N PRO A 40 -17.87 -3.26 17.36
CA PRO A 40 -17.24 -3.85 16.17
C PRO A 40 -15.79 -3.41 16.00
N THR A 41 -15.48 -2.15 16.30
CA THR A 41 -14.11 -1.62 16.19
C THR A 41 -13.19 -2.24 17.24
N ALA A 42 -13.65 -2.40 18.49
CA ALA A 42 -12.88 -3.07 19.53
C ALA A 42 -12.59 -4.53 19.15
N ILE A 43 -13.60 -5.27 18.67
CA ILE A 43 -13.43 -6.66 18.21
C ILE A 43 -12.44 -6.73 17.04
N PHE A 44 -12.54 -5.81 16.08
CA PHE A 44 -11.60 -5.73 14.96
C PHE A 44 -10.15 -5.53 15.42
N ILE A 45 -9.93 -4.58 16.33
CA ILE A 45 -8.60 -4.31 16.90
C ILE A 45 -8.07 -5.53 17.66
N THR A 46 -8.92 -6.22 18.44
CA THR A 46 -8.53 -7.44 19.16
C THR A 46 -8.10 -8.55 18.20
N VAL A 47 -8.84 -8.74 17.10
CA VAL A 47 -8.47 -9.74 16.08
C VAL A 47 -7.16 -9.39 15.40
N LEU A 48 -6.93 -8.12 15.05
CA LEU A 48 -5.67 -7.66 14.48
C LEU A 48 -4.49 -7.85 15.45
N LEU A 49 -4.67 -7.55 16.74
CA LEU A 49 -3.66 -7.77 17.76
C LEU A 49 -3.34 -9.26 17.90
N TYR A 50 -4.37 -10.12 17.97
CA TYR A 50 -4.20 -11.56 18.03
C TYR A 50 -3.41 -12.08 16.82
N ASP A 51 -3.77 -11.65 15.61
CA ASP A 51 -3.06 -12.03 14.40
C ASP A 51 -1.62 -11.53 14.39
N TYR A 52 -1.38 -10.28 14.82
CA TYR A 52 -0.04 -9.69 14.91
C TYR A 52 0.87 -10.45 15.89
N PHE A 53 0.38 -10.76 17.09
CA PHE A 53 1.15 -11.51 18.09
C PHE A 53 1.35 -12.98 17.73
N SER A 54 0.49 -13.53 16.87
CA SER A 54 0.68 -14.88 16.32
C SER A 54 1.80 -14.98 15.28
N LEU A 55 2.36 -13.85 14.82
CA LEU A 55 3.44 -13.83 13.82
C LEU A 55 4.81 -14.12 14.46
N PRO A 56 5.68 -14.92 13.81
CA PRO A 56 7.06 -15.15 14.26
C PRO A 56 7.86 -13.85 14.37
N GLU A 57 8.77 -13.76 15.34
CA GLU A 57 9.57 -12.55 15.60
C GLU A 57 10.39 -12.07 14.40
N GLU A 58 10.96 -13.01 13.64
CA GLU A 58 11.74 -12.74 12.44
C GLU A 58 10.93 -12.00 11.36
N ARG A 59 9.60 -12.13 11.40
CA ARG A 59 8.67 -11.61 10.38
C ARG A 59 8.03 -10.28 10.79
N LYS A 60 8.40 -9.78 11.96
CA LYS A 60 8.08 -8.43 12.46
C LYS A 60 8.77 -7.32 11.63
N PHE A 61 9.45 -7.62 10.52
CA PHE A 61 9.86 -6.59 9.58
C PHE A 61 8.66 -5.99 8.82
N LEU A 62 7.57 -6.74 8.60
CA LEU A 62 6.33 -6.30 7.93
C LEU A 62 5.39 -5.46 8.82
N ARG A 63 5.93 -4.86 9.89
CA ARG A 63 5.15 -4.13 10.91
C ARG A 63 4.38 -2.96 10.32
N ALA A 64 5.04 -2.16 9.49
CA ALA A 64 4.41 -0.97 8.92
C ALA A 64 3.28 -1.40 7.98
N SER A 65 3.51 -2.33 7.07
CA SER A 65 2.45 -2.80 6.17
C SER A 65 1.27 -3.42 6.92
N PHE A 66 1.53 -4.18 8.00
CA PHE A 66 0.46 -4.79 8.81
C PHE A 66 -0.43 -3.74 9.48
N TRP A 67 0.15 -2.71 10.10
CA TRP A 67 -0.64 -1.69 10.83
C TRP A 67 -1.23 -0.62 9.92
N LEU A 68 -0.54 -0.29 8.83
CA LEU A 68 -1.01 0.70 7.87
C LEU A 68 -2.16 0.19 7.02
N LEU A 69 -2.28 -1.12 6.81
CA LEU A 69 -3.34 -1.68 5.99
C LEU A 69 -4.75 -1.50 6.62
N PRO A 70 -4.99 -1.84 7.90
CA PRO A 70 -6.24 -1.52 8.60
C PRO A 70 -6.52 -0.02 8.66
N LEU A 71 -5.49 0.80 8.87
CA LEU A 71 -5.64 2.26 8.86
C LEU A 71 -6.09 2.76 7.49
N ALA A 72 -5.47 2.27 6.41
CA ALA A 72 -5.82 2.61 5.04
C ALA A 72 -7.23 2.14 4.68
N ALA A 73 -7.65 0.97 5.19
CA ALA A 73 -9.01 0.46 4.98
C ALA A 73 -10.05 1.26 5.77
N TYR A 74 -9.75 1.64 7.02
CA TYR A 74 -10.59 2.52 7.82
C TYR A 74 -10.79 3.87 7.13
N LEU A 75 -9.68 4.50 6.74
CA LEU A 75 -9.68 5.73 5.95
C LEU A 75 -10.54 5.52 4.70
N GLY A 76 -10.17 4.57 3.84
CA GLY A 76 -10.90 4.24 2.61
C GLY A 76 -12.41 4.11 2.83
N LEU A 77 -12.86 3.32 3.82
CA LEU A 77 -14.27 3.08 4.11
C LEU A 77 -15.01 4.27 4.74
N ALA A 78 -14.32 5.08 5.54
CA ALA A 78 -14.89 6.31 6.11
C ALA A 78 -15.25 7.35 5.02
N PHE A 79 -14.64 7.26 3.84
CA PHE A 79 -14.95 8.15 2.70
C PHE A 79 -16.10 7.67 1.82
N VAL A 80 -16.60 6.45 2.03
CA VAL A 80 -17.55 5.82 1.12
C VAL A 80 -18.98 6.04 1.57
N ASN A 81 -19.55 7.18 1.16
CA ASN A 81 -20.99 7.27 0.90
C ASN A 81 -21.35 6.83 -0.55
N LEU A 82 -20.35 6.42 -1.34
CA LEU A 82 -20.54 5.96 -2.72
C LEU A 82 -20.67 4.43 -2.77
N PRO A 83 -21.80 3.85 -3.23
CA PRO A 83 -22.10 2.42 -3.09
C PRO A 83 -21.05 1.46 -3.69
N VAL A 84 -20.23 1.93 -4.62
CA VAL A 84 -19.23 1.11 -5.35
C VAL A 84 -17.88 1.03 -4.63
N PHE A 85 -17.47 2.08 -3.90
CA PHE A 85 -16.11 2.14 -3.33
C PHE A 85 -15.95 1.29 -2.07
N GLY A 86 -17.01 1.09 -1.28
CA GLY A 86 -16.96 0.30 -0.05
C GLY A 86 -16.60 -1.17 -0.31
N PRO A 87 -17.33 -1.85 -1.21
CA PRO A 87 -16.98 -3.20 -1.64
C PRO A 87 -15.57 -3.29 -2.23
N LEU A 88 -15.13 -2.30 -3.01
CA LEU A 88 -13.78 -2.26 -3.58
C LEU A 88 -12.71 -2.16 -2.48
N THR A 89 -12.89 -1.29 -1.48
CA THR A 89 -11.97 -1.15 -0.35
C THR A 89 -11.91 -2.43 0.48
N LEU A 90 -13.03 -3.10 0.73
CA LEU A 90 -13.06 -4.39 1.44
C LEU A 90 -12.35 -5.48 0.64
N PHE A 91 -12.56 -5.53 -0.67
CA PHE A 91 -11.88 -6.48 -1.55
C PHE A 91 -10.37 -6.24 -1.56
N LEU A 92 -9.93 -4.98 -1.72
CA LEU A 92 -8.52 -4.62 -1.68
C LEU A 92 -7.91 -4.93 -0.30
N PHE A 93 -8.61 -4.63 0.79
CA PHE A 93 -8.18 -4.99 2.13
C PHE A 93 -8.01 -6.51 2.28
N ALA A 94 -8.98 -7.31 1.84
CA ALA A 94 -8.90 -8.77 1.89
C ALA A 94 -7.68 -9.28 1.11
N LEU A 95 -7.50 -8.79 -0.12
CA LEU A 95 -6.39 -9.19 -0.98
C LEU A 95 -5.03 -8.83 -0.35
N LEU A 96 -4.85 -7.57 0.09
CA LEU A 96 -3.59 -7.12 0.68
C LEU A 96 -3.34 -7.76 2.04
N PHE A 97 -4.36 -7.99 2.85
CA PHE A 97 -4.22 -8.63 4.16
C PHE A 97 -3.82 -10.10 4.00
N PHE A 98 -4.39 -10.80 3.02
CA PHE A 98 -3.92 -12.12 2.61
C PHE A 98 -2.45 -12.09 2.15
N LEU A 99 -2.03 -11.08 1.37
CA LEU A 99 -0.64 -10.94 0.96
C LEU A 99 0.31 -10.70 2.15
N VAL A 100 -0.06 -9.83 3.10
CA VAL A 100 0.73 -9.59 4.33
C VAL A 100 0.89 -10.89 5.11
N LEU A 101 -0.22 -11.58 5.39
CA LEU A 101 -0.19 -12.85 6.13
C LEU A 101 0.56 -13.95 5.36
N GLY A 102 0.40 -14.02 4.03
CA GLY A 102 1.07 -15.01 3.18
C GLY A 102 2.58 -14.79 3.09
N LEU A 103 3.02 -13.53 2.96
CA LEU A 103 4.44 -13.16 3.05
C LEU A 103 4.98 -13.46 4.45
N ALA A 104 4.22 -13.14 5.49
CA ALA A 104 4.55 -13.48 6.86
C ALA A 104 4.39 -14.98 7.18
N ALA A 105 3.85 -15.81 6.28
CA ALA A 105 3.79 -17.27 6.40
C ALA A 105 4.87 -17.98 5.56
N LEU A 106 5.65 -17.25 4.75
CA LEU A 106 6.53 -17.78 3.70
C LEU A 106 5.78 -18.66 2.68
N PHE A 107 4.49 -18.40 2.49
CA PHE A 107 3.65 -19.16 1.59
C PHE A 107 4.06 -19.00 0.12
N PHE A 108 4.61 -17.83 -0.25
CA PHE A 108 4.97 -17.51 -1.62
C PHE A 108 6.40 -17.91 -1.99
N GLN A 109 6.56 -18.53 -3.16
CA GLN A 109 7.87 -18.84 -3.76
C GLN A 109 8.60 -17.54 -4.13
N ASP A 110 7.95 -16.65 -4.91
CA ASP A 110 8.54 -15.38 -5.38
C ASP A 110 8.21 -14.18 -4.48
N ARG A 111 8.80 -14.17 -3.28
CA ARG A 111 8.49 -13.16 -2.23
C ARG A 111 8.67 -11.71 -2.70
N PHE A 112 9.63 -11.44 -3.58
CA PHE A 112 9.87 -10.09 -4.11
C PHE A 112 8.70 -9.57 -4.94
N VAL A 113 8.08 -10.43 -5.76
CA VAL A 113 6.94 -10.04 -6.61
C VAL A 113 5.74 -9.72 -5.74
N PHE A 114 5.40 -10.62 -4.81
CA PHE A 114 4.25 -10.41 -3.93
C PHE A 114 4.44 -9.23 -2.97
N TYR A 115 5.66 -8.99 -2.49
CA TYR A 115 5.96 -7.80 -1.69
C TYR A 115 5.82 -6.52 -2.50
N ASN A 116 6.26 -6.49 -3.76
CA ASN A 116 6.06 -5.33 -4.62
C ASN A 116 4.58 -5.06 -4.87
N VAL A 117 3.77 -6.09 -5.14
CA VAL A 117 2.31 -5.96 -5.31
C VAL A 117 1.67 -5.43 -4.02
N LEU A 118 2.05 -5.97 -2.85
CA LEU A 118 1.59 -5.48 -1.56
C LEU A 118 1.94 -4.00 -1.36
N ASN A 119 3.20 -3.63 -1.60
CA ASN A 119 3.70 -2.27 -1.39
C ASN A 119 2.99 -1.25 -2.32
N THR A 120 2.83 -1.59 -3.60
CA THR A 120 2.09 -0.77 -4.56
C THR A 120 0.62 -0.63 -4.17
N GLY A 121 -0.06 -1.73 -3.83
CA GLY A 121 -1.47 -1.71 -3.44
C GLY A 121 -1.70 -0.91 -2.15
N LEU A 122 -0.81 -1.07 -1.16
CA LEU A 122 -0.86 -0.32 0.10
C LEU A 122 -0.69 1.18 -0.12
N LEU A 123 0.29 1.59 -0.95
CA LEU A 123 0.50 3.00 -1.29
C LEU A 123 -0.72 3.61 -1.98
N ILE A 124 -1.34 2.88 -2.90
CA ILE A 124 -2.58 3.33 -3.56
C ILE A 124 -3.71 3.49 -2.52
N MET A 125 -3.92 2.48 -1.66
CA MET A 125 -4.96 2.52 -0.62
C MET A 125 -4.77 3.67 0.38
N ILE A 126 -3.53 4.12 0.60
CA ILE A 126 -3.23 5.24 1.51
C ILE A 126 -3.31 6.59 0.81
N LEU A 127 -2.70 6.73 -0.36
CA LEU A 127 -2.59 8.01 -1.04
C LEU A 127 -3.91 8.47 -1.66
N MET A 128 -4.72 7.54 -2.17
CA MET A 128 -6.02 7.86 -2.74
C MET A 128 -6.96 8.60 -1.78
N PRO A 129 -7.22 8.12 -0.54
CA PRO A 129 -8.04 8.87 0.41
C PRO A 129 -7.38 10.18 0.85
N ILE A 130 -6.05 10.22 0.96
CA ILE A 130 -5.34 11.44 1.35
C ILE A 130 -5.53 12.54 0.30
N PHE A 131 -5.30 12.26 -0.99
CA PHE A 131 -5.51 13.25 -2.05
C PHE A 131 -6.97 13.72 -2.16
N TYR A 132 -7.93 12.87 -1.81
CA TYR A 132 -9.34 13.25 -1.76
C TYR A 132 -9.65 14.24 -0.63
N LEU A 133 -8.98 14.09 0.52
CA LEU A 133 -9.23 14.89 1.72
C LEU A 133 -8.46 16.19 1.80
N ILE A 134 -7.40 16.30 1.00
CA ILE A 134 -6.56 17.48 1.04
C ILE A 134 -7.37 18.69 0.58
N ARG A 135 -7.49 19.64 1.51
CA ARG A 135 -8.05 20.97 1.29
C ARG A 135 -6.99 22.00 1.67
N PRO A 136 -7.03 23.22 1.10
CA PRO A 136 -6.09 24.28 1.46
C PRO A 136 -6.00 24.53 2.98
N THR A 137 -7.10 24.37 3.71
CA THR A 137 -7.17 24.55 5.17
C THR A 137 -6.52 23.44 5.99
N THR A 138 -6.36 22.23 5.44
CA THR A 138 -5.83 21.04 6.14
C THR A 138 -4.55 20.51 5.51
N LEU A 139 -4.02 21.23 4.51
CA LEU A 139 -2.91 20.81 3.67
C LEU A 139 -1.69 20.38 4.47
N PHE A 140 -1.27 21.18 5.46
CA PHE A 140 -0.08 20.87 6.25
C PHE A 140 -0.20 19.55 7.03
N GLY A 141 -1.36 19.30 7.65
CA GLY A 141 -1.61 18.06 8.41
C GLY A 141 -1.57 16.82 7.52
N TRP A 142 -2.16 16.90 6.32
CA TRP A 142 -2.14 15.80 5.38
C TRP A 142 -0.78 15.59 4.72
N LEU A 143 0.01 16.63 4.47
CA LEU A 143 1.40 16.47 4.00
C LEU A 143 2.27 15.77 5.03
N LEU A 144 2.12 16.12 6.32
CA LEU A 144 2.78 15.39 7.40
C LEU A 144 2.33 13.93 7.45
N ALA A 145 1.05 13.65 7.19
CA ALA A 145 0.56 12.28 7.08
C ALA A 145 1.18 11.53 5.88
N VAL A 146 1.24 12.15 4.68
CA VAL A 146 1.93 11.57 3.50
C VAL A 146 3.37 11.24 3.87
N PHE A 147 4.09 12.19 4.46
CA PHE A 147 5.48 12.00 4.86
C PHE A 147 5.63 10.84 5.86
N ALA A 148 4.88 10.85 6.96
CA ALA A 148 5.01 9.84 8.01
C ALA A 148 4.64 8.43 7.50
N LEU A 149 3.52 8.30 6.79
CA LEU A 149 3.03 7.02 6.30
C LEU A 149 3.98 6.43 5.26
N THR A 150 4.40 7.25 4.28
CA THR A 150 5.35 6.80 3.25
C THR A 150 6.74 6.50 3.84
N PHE A 151 7.19 7.26 4.85
CA PHE A 151 8.46 6.98 5.54
C PHE A 151 8.49 5.57 6.14
N PHE A 152 7.43 5.16 6.86
CA PHE A 152 7.38 3.82 7.45
C PHE A 152 7.34 2.72 6.38
N ILE A 153 6.59 2.94 5.29
CA ILE A 153 6.51 2.01 4.16
C ILE A 153 7.88 1.86 3.48
N TRP A 154 8.56 2.98 3.20
CA TRP A 154 9.86 2.95 2.53
C TRP A 154 10.95 2.37 3.43
N ARG A 155 10.89 2.66 4.73
CA ARG A 155 11.79 2.08 5.71
C ARG A 155 11.66 0.57 5.75
N GLU A 156 10.44 0.05 5.75
CA GLU A 156 10.17 -1.40 5.65
C GLU A 156 10.64 -1.97 4.31
N CYS A 157 10.35 -1.28 3.21
CA CYS A 157 10.72 -1.68 1.87
C CYS A 157 12.23 -1.81 1.66
N PHE A 158 13.01 -0.82 2.10
CA PHE A 158 14.46 -0.88 2.00
C PHE A 158 15.07 -1.92 2.94
N ARG A 159 14.41 -2.20 4.08
CA ARG A 159 14.80 -3.33 4.94
C ARG A 159 14.62 -4.66 4.21
N PHE A 160 13.49 -4.82 3.52
CA PHE A 160 13.19 -6.02 2.75
C PHE A 160 14.19 -6.22 1.58
N PHE A 161 14.64 -5.13 0.95
CA PHE A 161 15.69 -5.18 -0.07
C PHE A 161 17.12 -5.35 0.47
N GLY A 162 17.31 -5.42 1.80
CA GLY A 162 18.59 -5.69 2.44
C GLY A 162 19.48 -4.47 2.64
N LEU A 163 18.95 -3.25 2.61
CA LEU A 163 19.74 -2.04 2.87
C LEU A 163 20.07 -1.93 4.37
N PRO A 164 21.34 -1.72 4.77
CA PRO A 164 21.73 -1.68 6.16
C PRO A 164 21.54 -0.31 6.84
N GLY A 165 21.06 -0.35 8.09
CA GLY A 165 21.23 0.70 9.10
C GLY A 165 20.86 2.12 8.66
N ARG A 166 21.84 3.03 8.72
CA ARG A 166 21.65 4.47 8.47
C ARG A 166 21.25 4.79 7.02
N ARG A 167 21.78 4.05 6.05
CA ARG A 167 21.48 4.25 4.61
C ARG A 167 20.00 4.02 4.32
N LEU A 168 19.42 3.00 4.96
CA LEU A 168 18.00 2.69 4.89
C LEU A 168 17.14 3.86 5.41
N SER A 169 17.46 4.42 6.58
CA SER A 169 16.68 5.52 7.15
C SER A 169 16.78 6.79 6.31
N ILE A 170 17.98 7.09 5.77
CA ILE A 170 18.18 8.26 4.90
C ILE A 170 17.42 8.06 3.58
N ALA A 171 17.52 6.91 2.93
CA ALA A 171 16.81 6.62 1.69
C ALA A 171 15.28 6.70 1.89
N ALA A 172 14.76 6.14 3.00
CA ALA A 172 13.36 6.23 3.35
C ALA A 172 12.91 7.67 3.62
N PHE A 173 13.74 8.47 4.31
CA PHE A 173 13.47 9.88 4.60
C PHE A 173 13.42 10.71 3.31
N VAL A 174 14.42 10.57 2.44
CA VAL A 174 14.48 11.30 1.17
C VAL A 174 13.29 10.95 0.29
N LEU A 175 12.93 9.67 0.20
CA LEU A 175 11.81 9.24 -0.64
C LEU A 175 10.46 9.67 -0.07
N ALA A 176 10.30 9.71 1.25
CA ALA A 176 9.11 10.24 1.91
C ALA A 176 8.99 11.77 1.79
N PHE A 177 10.12 12.47 1.88
CA PHE A 177 10.19 13.91 1.66
C PHE A 177 9.80 14.25 0.22
N LEU A 178 10.38 13.53 -0.76
CA LEU A 178 10.02 13.64 -2.16
C LEU A 178 8.52 13.35 -2.37
N ALA A 179 7.97 12.34 -1.69
CA ALA A 179 6.53 12.04 -1.78
C ALA A 179 5.66 13.22 -1.33
N ALA A 180 6.04 13.91 -0.25
CA ALA A 180 5.31 15.07 0.25
C ALA A 180 5.43 16.28 -0.70
N GLU A 181 6.63 16.58 -1.21
CA GLU A 181 6.82 17.68 -2.17
C GLU A 181 6.09 17.44 -3.49
N LEU A 182 6.18 16.23 -4.04
CA LEU A 182 5.45 15.86 -5.26
C LEU A 182 3.94 15.88 -5.03
N ALA A 183 3.47 15.52 -3.83
CA ALA A 183 2.06 15.64 -3.51
C ALA A 183 1.58 17.10 -3.62
N VAL A 184 2.37 18.07 -3.14
CA VAL A 184 2.06 19.50 -3.31
C VAL A 184 1.98 19.87 -4.79
N GLY A 185 2.97 19.48 -5.60
CA GLY A 185 2.95 19.75 -7.04
C GLY A 185 1.73 19.15 -7.74
N LEU A 186 1.32 17.93 -7.36
CA LEU A 186 0.18 17.24 -7.94
C LEU A 186 -1.18 17.83 -7.54
N MET A 187 -1.26 18.57 -6.42
CA MET A 187 -2.49 19.27 -6.04
C MET A 187 -2.81 20.45 -6.94
N PHE A 188 -1.80 21.08 -7.55
CA PHE A 188 -1.99 22.20 -8.47
C PHE A 188 -2.38 21.75 -9.87
N LEU A 189 -2.19 20.47 -10.19
CA LEU A 189 -2.60 19.90 -11.45
C LEU A 189 -4.13 19.65 -11.44
N PRO A 190 -4.87 20.01 -12.49
CA PRO A 190 -6.32 19.76 -12.61
C PRO A 190 -6.62 18.30 -12.93
N ILE A 191 -5.99 17.38 -12.20
CA ILE A 191 -6.16 15.93 -12.32
C ILE A 191 -6.97 15.42 -11.13
N GLY A 192 -7.92 14.51 -11.39
CA GLY A 192 -8.71 13.91 -10.31
C GLY A 192 -7.83 13.20 -9.27
N PHE A 193 -8.29 13.16 -8.02
CA PHE A 193 -7.55 12.60 -6.87
C PHE A 193 -7.01 11.17 -7.10
N MET A 194 -7.77 10.33 -7.84
CA MET A 194 -7.34 8.98 -8.21
C MET A 194 -6.08 9.00 -9.09
N ASN A 195 -6.03 9.92 -10.04
CA ASN A 195 -4.92 10.04 -10.98
C ASN A 195 -3.72 10.71 -10.33
N ALA A 196 -3.94 11.70 -9.45
CA ALA A 196 -2.88 12.27 -8.62
C ALA A 196 -2.22 11.18 -7.75
N ALA A 197 -3.01 10.36 -7.07
CA ALA A 197 -2.50 9.24 -6.27
C ALA A 197 -1.75 8.21 -7.13
N ALA A 198 -2.32 7.78 -8.26
CA ALA A 198 -1.68 6.83 -9.16
C ALA A 198 -0.36 7.37 -9.74
N PHE A 199 -0.32 8.65 -10.11
CA PHE A 199 0.87 9.30 -10.66
C PHE A 199 1.96 9.43 -9.60
N LEU A 200 1.62 9.81 -8.37
CA LEU A 200 2.57 9.83 -7.26
C LEU A 200 3.15 8.43 -6.99
N VAL A 201 2.30 7.41 -6.95
CA VAL A 201 2.73 6.01 -6.75
C VAL A 201 3.68 5.58 -7.87
N LEU A 202 3.38 5.90 -9.12
CA LEU A 202 4.24 5.59 -10.26
C LEU A 202 5.64 6.18 -10.10
N ILE A 203 5.74 7.48 -9.77
CA ILE A 203 7.03 8.15 -9.54
C ILE A 203 7.78 7.45 -8.41
N LEU A 204 7.12 7.27 -7.26
CA LEU A 204 7.78 6.72 -6.08
C LEU A 204 8.28 5.28 -6.28
N LEU A 205 7.54 4.44 -7.01
CA LEU A 205 7.97 3.07 -7.31
C LEU A 205 9.18 3.03 -8.24
N LEU A 206 9.23 3.89 -9.26
CA LEU A 206 10.37 3.99 -10.16
C LEU A 206 11.61 4.50 -9.42
N THR A 207 11.46 5.55 -8.61
CA THR A 207 12.55 6.08 -7.78
C THR A 207 13.03 5.04 -6.78
N ARG A 208 12.13 4.30 -6.11
CA ARG A 208 12.48 3.18 -5.23
C ARG A 208 13.35 2.16 -5.95
N ASP A 209 12.94 1.73 -7.14
CA ASP A 209 13.68 0.73 -7.93
C ASP A 209 15.04 1.26 -8.39
N GLY A 210 15.12 2.55 -8.74
CA GLY A 210 16.39 3.23 -9.02
C GLY A 210 17.32 3.21 -7.81
N ILE A 211 16.82 3.59 -6.63
CA ILE A 211 17.58 3.59 -5.37
C ILE A 211 18.04 2.18 -5.02
N ALA A 212 17.15 1.19 -5.07
CA ALA A 212 17.46 -0.20 -4.75
C ALA A 212 18.53 -0.79 -5.69
N THR A 213 18.47 -0.43 -6.98
CA THR A 213 19.44 -0.90 -7.99
C THR A 213 20.79 -0.18 -7.86
N TYR A 214 20.77 1.11 -7.56
CA TYR A 214 21.97 1.90 -7.24
C TYR A 214 22.74 1.29 -6.07
N PHE A 215 22.06 1.00 -4.96
CA PHE A 215 22.71 0.39 -3.79
C PHE A 215 23.21 -1.04 -4.03
N LYS A 216 22.66 -1.75 -5.02
CA LYS A 216 23.15 -3.06 -5.45
C LYS A 216 24.34 -2.96 -6.42
N GLY A 217 24.69 -1.77 -6.89
CA GLY A 217 25.79 -1.55 -7.85
C GLY A 217 25.50 -2.06 -9.27
N VAL A 218 24.23 -2.29 -9.62
CA VAL A 218 23.81 -2.85 -10.93
C VAL A 218 23.09 -1.81 -11.79
N LEU A 219 23.33 -0.53 -11.53
CA LEU A 219 22.65 0.55 -12.23
C LEU A 219 23.27 0.72 -13.62
N ASN A 220 22.55 0.26 -14.63
CA ASN A 220 22.96 0.31 -16.03
C ASN A 220 22.06 1.25 -16.84
N LEU A 221 22.59 1.81 -17.94
CA LEU A 221 21.80 2.65 -18.86
C LEU A 221 20.54 1.94 -19.38
N SER A 222 20.64 0.64 -19.70
CA SER A 222 19.48 -0.16 -20.15
C SER A 222 18.35 -0.19 -19.11
N PHE A 223 18.70 -0.27 -17.82
CA PHE A 223 17.70 -0.22 -16.75
C PHE A 223 17.03 1.15 -16.67
N LEU A 224 17.81 2.23 -16.78
CA LEU A 224 17.30 3.60 -16.74
C LEU A 224 16.37 3.89 -17.92
N PHE A 225 16.76 3.52 -19.14
CA PHE A 225 15.90 3.67 -20.32
C PHE A 225 14.61 2.87 -20.19
N ARG A 226 14.68 1.62 -19.70
CA ARG A 226 13.49 0.80 -19.44
C ARG A 226 12.54 1.46 -18.42
N GLN A 227 13.08 2.00 -17.34
CA GLN A 227 12.27 2.73 -16.36
C GLN A 227 11.63 4.00 -16.94
N LEU A 228 12.38 4.74 -17.76
CA LEU A 228 11.87 5.93 -18.43
C LEU A 228 10.76 5.58 -19.43
N THR A 229 10.91 4.49 -20.19
CA THR A 229 9.84 3.99 -21.06
C THR A 229 8.58 3.63 -20.28
N PHE A 230 8.72 2.92 -19.14
CA PHE A 230 7.58 2.62 -18.28
C PHE A 230 6.94 3.88 -17.72
N PHE A 231 7.75 4.83 -17.26
CA PHE A 231 7.27 6.13 -16.77
C PHE A 231 6.43 6.83 -17.83
N VAL A 232 6.98 7.03 -19.03
CA VAL A 232 6.31 7.74 -20.13
C VAL A 232 5.01 7.03 -20.51
N PHE A 233 5.04 5.70 -20.69
CA PHE A 233 3.87 4.93 -21.07
C PHE A 233 2.74 5.04 -20.04
N PHE A 234 3.03 4.81 -18.75
CA PHE A 234 2.02 4.90 -17.71
C PHE A 234 1.60 6.34 -17.41
N ALA A 235 2.50 7.31 -17.49
CA ALA A 235 2.18 8.72 -17.36
C ALA A 235 1.17 9.16 -18.42
N ILE A 236 1.38 8.79 -19.68
CA ILE A 236 0.45 9.07 -20.78
C ILE A 236 -0.91 8.43 -20.48
N LEU A 237 -0.96 7.16 -20.06
CA LEU A 237 -2.22 6.50 -19.73
C LEU A 237 -2.98 7.19 -18.59
N ILE A 238 -2.29 7.57 -17.52
CA ILE A 238 -2.89 8.25 -16.37
C ILE A 238 -3.41 9.65 -16.77
N LEU A 239 -2.64 10.40 -17.55
CA LEU A 239 -3.01 11.75 -17.99
C LEU A 239 -4.11 11.73 -19.06
N ALA A 240 -4.12 10.74 -19.96
CA ALA A 240 -5.14 10.56 -20.99
C ALA A 240 -6.49 10.14 -20.40
N THR A 241 -6.48 9.35 -19.32
CA THR A 241 -7.70 8.95 -18.59
C THR A 241 -8.13 9.97 -17.54
N ALA A 242 -7.32 11.01 -17.31
CA ALA A 242 -7.69 12.09 -16.41
C ALA A 242 -8.87 12.88 -16.98
N ARG A 243 -9.90 13.03 -16.16
CA ARG A 243 -10.87 14.11 -16.36
C ARG A 243 -10.19 15.40 -15.95
N TRP A 244 -9.75 16.16 -16.94
CA TRP A 244 -9.22 17.50 -16.74
C TRP A 244 -10.38 18.40 -16.33
N SER A 245 -10.52 18.65 -15.03
CA SER A 245 -11.50 19.62 -14.55
C SER A 245 -10.85 21.00 -14.62
N VAL A 246 -11.23 21.79 -15.62
CA VAL A 246 -10.94 23.22 -15.62
C VAL A 246 -11.77 23.82 -14.49
N TYR A 247 -11.11 24.28 -13.44
CA TYR A 247 -11.73 25.13 -12.41
C TYR A 247 -11.99 26.51 -12.99
#